data_AF-A0A9W3D8Y5-F1
#
_entry.id   AF-A0A9W3D8Y5-F1
#
_cell.length_a   1.000
_cell.length_b   1.000
_cell.length_c   1.000
_cell.angle_alpha   90.00
_cell.angle_beta   90.00
_cell.angle_gamma   90.00
#
_symmetry.space_group_name_H-M   'P 1'
#
loop_
_entity.id
_entity.type
_entity.pdbx_description
1 polymer ?
#
loop_
_entity_poly.entity_id
_entity_poly.type
_entity_poly.pdbx_seq_one_letter_code
_entity_poly.pdbx_strand_id
1 'polypeptide(L)' 'MRNELSLSTNGGLDFTKDDENVNSQPFMRWRDRFLFCTEAIYKSQAETGEIKGHYLNATAGTYEQMMKRAIFARKKKRE' A
#
# COMPACT_ATOMS: atom_id res chain seq x y z
N MET A 1 -3.72 -5.17 -11.03
CA MET A 1 -3.38 -4.34 -9.85
C MET A 1 -4.45 -3.33 -9.44
N ARG A 2 -4.76 -2.25 -10.19
CA ARG A 2 -5.69 -1.21 -9.70
C ARG A 2 -7.06 -1.75 -9.27
N ASN A 3 -7.67 -2.61 -10.07
CA ASN A 3 -8.99 -3.14 -9.74
C ASN A 3 -8.94 -4.27 -8.69
N GLU A 4 -7.86 -5.05 -8.68
CA GLU A 4 -7.75 -6.24 -7.82
C GLU A 4 -7.68 -5.87 -6.34
N LEU A 5 -6.91 -4.86 -5.96
CA LEU A 5 -6.77 -4.45 -4.56
C LEU A 5 -8.11 -4.01 -3.97
N SER A 6 -8.83 -3.15 -4.69
CA SER A 6 -10.14 -2.66 -4.27
C SER A 6 -11.18 -3.77 -4.21
N LEU A 7 -11.16 -4.71 -5.17
CA LEU A 7 -12.05 -5.87 -5.17
C LEU A 7 -11.77 -6.79 -3.97
N SER A 8 -10.51 -7.03 -3.65
CA SER A 8 -10.11 -7.87 -2.52
C SER A 8 -10.51 -7.29 -1.17
N THR A 9 -10.25 -6.00 -0.91
CA THR A 9 -10.57 -5.36 0.37
C THR A 9 -12.08 -5.15 0.54
N ASN A 10 -12.79 -4.79 -0.53
CA ASN A 10 -14.26 -4.69 -0.51
C ASN A 10 -14.93 -6.06 -0.45
N GLY A 11 -14.26 -7.10 -0.95
CA GLY A 11 -14.70 -8.49 -0.87
C GLY A 11 -14.55 -9.13 0.52
N GLY A 12 -14.15 -8.35 1.53
CA GLY A 12 -14.10 -8.77 2.93
C GLY A 12 -12.71 -9.10 3.47
N LEU A 13 -11.63 -9.01 2.67
CA LEU A 13 -10.27 -9.20 3.21
C LEU A 13 -9.85 -8.02 4.09
N ASP A 14 -9.31 -8.31 5.27
CA ASP A 14 -8.80 -7.28 6.19
C ASP A 14 -7.47 -6.69 5.72
N PHE A 15 -6.59 -7.55 5.24
CA PHE A 15 -5.24 -7.17 4.83
C PHE A 15 -4.88 -7.74 3.47
N THR A 16 -4.14 -6.94 2.72
CA THR A 16 -3.48 -7.33 1.48
C THR A 16 -1.98 -7.02 1.58
N LYS A 17 -1.16 -7.52 0.65
CA LYS A 17 0.29 -7.31 0.69
C LYS A 17 0.89 -7.13 -0.68
N ASP A 18 2.00 -6.40 -0.72
CA ASP A 18 2.94 -6.49 -1.81
C ASP A 18 3.59 -7.89 -1.84
N ASP A 19 3.89 -8.38 -3.04
CA ASP A 19 4.81 -9.49 -3.24
C ASP A 19 6.24 -9.09 -2.81
N GLU A 20 7.06 -10.03 -2.37
CA GLU A 20 8.42 -9.75 -1.88
C GLU A 20 9.32 -9.09 -2.94
N ASN A 21 9.06 -9.38 -4.21
CA ASN A 21 9.84 -8.84 -5.34
C ASN A 21 9.33 -7.47 -5.79
N VAL A 22 8.20 -7.00 -5.25
CA VAL A 22 7.59 -5.72 -5.58
C VAL A 22 8.24 -4.59 -4.79
N ASN A 23 9.38 -4.11 -5.30
CA ASN A 23 10.09 -2.96 -4.75
C ASN A 23 9.72 -1.65 -5.48
N SER A 24 10.50 -1.22 -6.48
CA SER A 24 10.29 -0.03 -7.30
C SER A 24 10.80 -0.25 -8.72
N GLN A 25 10.06 -1.02 -9.51
CA GLN A 25 10.40 -1.38 -10.88
C GLN A 25 9.95 -0.29 -11.88
N PRO A 26 10.48 -0.27 -13.13
CA PRO A 26 10.12 0.76 -14.12
C PRO A 26 8.60 0.87 -14.39
N PHE A 27 7.90 -0.27 -14.40
CA PHE A 27 6.46 -0.32 -14.65
C PHE A 27 5.60 0.05 -13.42
N MET A 28 6.19 0.08 -12.22
CA MET A 28 5.48 0.42 -10.99
C MET A 28 6.44 0.97 -9.94
N ARG A 29 6.49 2.30 -9.85
CA ARG A 29 7.27 3.00 -8.83
C ARG A 29 6.58 2.88 -7.48
N TRP A 30 7.39 2.74 -6.43
CA TRP A 30 6.88 2.51 -5.07
C TRP A 30 5.98 3.64 -4.58
N ARG A 31 6.29 4.90 -4.92
CA ARG A 31 5.55 6.07 -4.44
C ARG A 31 4.13 6.09 -4.98
N ASP A 32 3.96 5.82 -6.27
CA ASP A 32 2.64 5.78 -6.91
C ASP A 32 1.81 4.61 -6.38
N ARG A 33 2.46 3.45 -6.16
CA ARG A 33 1.83 2.29 -5.52
C ARG A 33 1.34 2.62 -4.11
N PHE A 34 2.17 3.27 -3.29
CA PHE A 34 1.81 3.61 -1.91
C PHE A 34 0.60 4.54 -1.88
N LEU A 35 0.56 5.55 -2.75
CA LEU A 35 -0.58 6.45 -2.86
C LEU A 35 -1.86 5.70 -3.24
N PHE A 36 -1.78 4.85 -4.26
CA PHE A 36 -2.92 4.08 -4.73
C PHE A 36 -3.44 3.09 -3.67
N CYS A 37 -2.54 2.34 -3.02
CA CYS A 37 -2.93 1.38 -1.99
C CYS A 37 -3.56 2.08 -0.78
N THR A 38 -3.02 3.23 -0.36
CA THR A 38 -3.62 4.02 0.73
C THR A 38 -5.03 4.50 0.38
N GLU A 39 -5.24 5.00 -0.84
CA GLU A 39 -6.58 5.42 -1.30
C GLU A 39 -7.57 4.25 -1.30
N ALA A 40 -7.16 3.09 -1.82
CA ALA A 40 -8.00 1.89 -1.85
C ALA A 40 -8.39 1.41 -0.45
N ILE A 41 -7.46 1.41 0.50
CA ILE A 41 -7.71 1.04 1.91
C ILE A 41 -8.74 1.98 2.52
N TYR A 42 -8.54 3.30 2.41
CA TYR A 42 -9.46 4.27 3.01
C TYR A 42 -10.84 4.22 2.39
N LYS A 43 -10.93 4.05 1.07
CA LYS A 43 -12.20 3.84 0.39
C LYS A 43 -12.93 2.60 0.90
N SER A 44 -12.22 1.47 0.97
CA SER A 44 -12.78 0.20 1.44
C SER A 44 -13.24 0.27 2.89
N GLN A 45 -12.41 0.84 3.77
CA GLN A 45 -12.74 1.05 5.17
C GLN A 45 -13.93 1.98 5.37
N ALA A 46 -14.10 3.00 4.52
CA ALA A 46 -15.28 3.87 4.54
C ALA A 46 -16.55 3.16 4.04
N GLU A 47 -16.43 2.25 3.08
CA GLU A 47 -17.56 1.47 2.53
C GLU A 47 -18.02 0.36 3.48
N THR A 48 -17.09 -0.35 4.14
CA THR A 48 -17.42 -1.51 4.99
C THR A 48 -17.53 -1.17 6.47
N GLY A 49 -16.91 -0.09 6.94
CA GLY A 49 -16.78 0.24 8.36
C GLY A 49 -15.78 -0.62 9.13
N GLU A 50 -15.08 -1.54 8.45
CA GLU A 50 -14.07 -2.42 9.04
C GLU A 50 -12.68 -1.83 8.88
N ILE A 51 -11.77 -2.12 9.82
CA ILE A 51 -10.37 -1.69 9.70
C ILE A 51 -9.69 -2.48 8.58
N LYS A 52 -9.16 -1.78 7.57
CA LYS A 52 -8.46 -2.38 6.44
C LYS A 52 -6.99 -1.95 6.40
N GLY A 53 -6.15 -2.77 5.77
CA GLY A 53 -4.73 -2.45 5.63
C GLY A 53 -4.03 -3.12 4.45
N HIS A 54 -2.83 -2.62 4.14
CA HIS A 54 -1.96 -3.20 3.13
C HIS A 54 -0.51 -3.20 3.62
N TYR A 55 0.17 -4.33 3.53
CA TYR A 55 1.59 -4.44 3.84
C TYR A 55 2.42 -3.87 2.68
N LEU A 56 2.78 -2.59 2.81
CA LEU A 56 3.60 -1.85 1.87
C LEU A 56 5.08 -2.29 1.96
N ASN A 57 5.65 -2.77 0.86
CA ASN A 57 7.04 -3.24 0.83
C ASN A 57 8.03 -2.07 0.85
N ALA A 58 8.74 -1.92 1.98
CA ALA A 58 9.77 -0.91 2.16
C ALA A 58 11.18 -1.36 1.71
N THR A 59 11.36 -2.61 1.29
CA THR A 59 12.66 -3.18 0.89
C THR A 59 13.31 -2.36 -0.23
N ALA A 60 14.54 -1.89 0.00
CA ALA A 60 15.30 -1.10 -0.93
C ALA A 60 16.79 -1.48 -0.87
N GLY A 61 17.57 -1.07 -1.88
CA GLY A 61 19.00 -1.39 -1.96
C GLY A 61 19.87 -0.67 -0.92
N THR A 62 19.36 0.38 -0.26
CA THR A 62 20.07 1.05 0.85
C THR A 62 19.12 1.35 2.01
N TYR A 63 19.69 1.50 3.20
CA TYR A 63 18.95 1.86 4.41
C TYR A 63 18.20 3.19 4.27
N GLU A 64 18.83 4.20 3.69
CA GLU A 64 18.22 5.53 3.49
C GLU A 64 16.99 5.44 2.60
N GLN A 65 17.04 4.62 1.56
CA GLN A 65 15.91 4.41 0.65
C GLN A 65 14.78 3.64 1.34
N MET A 66 15.12 2.62 2.14
CA MET A 66 14.13 1.90 2.95
C MET A 66 13.43 2.84 3.93
N MET A 67 14.21 3.67 4.65
CA MET A 67 13.67 4.64 5.61
C MET A 67 12.81 5.70 4.92
N LYS A 68 13.18 6.19 3.74
CA LYS A 68 12.34 7.10 2.95
C LYS A 68 10.96 6.51 2.66
N ARG A 69 10.88 5.23 2.30
CA ARG A 69 9.60 4.53 2.07
C ARG A 69 8.78 4.40 3.34
N ALA A 70 9.41 3.98 4.44
CA ALA A 70 8.75 3.83 5.74
C ALA A 70 8.19 5.16 6.27
N ILE A 71 8.98 6.24 6.16
CA ILE A 71 8.56 7.59 6.57
C ILE A 71 7.40 8.07 5.71
N PHE A 72 7.44 7.84 4.39
CA PHE A 72 6.35 8.20 3.49
C PHE A 72 5.04 7.49 3.85
N ALA A 73 5.08 6.17 4.06
CA ALA A 73 3.92 5.39 4.48
C ALA A 73 3.36 5.90 5.83
N ARG A 74 4.24 6.20 6.79
CA ARG A 74 3.83 6.76 8.09
C ARG A 74 3.15 8.11 7.97
N LYS A 75 3.64 8.98 7.08
CA LYS A 75 3.03 10.29 6.85
C LYS A 75 1.60 10.14 6.33
N LYS A 76 1.37 9.20 5.41
CA LYS A 76 0.06 8.95 4.81
C LYS A 76 -1.00 8.39 5.77
N LYS A 77 -0.59 7.70 6.83
CA LYS A 77 -1.50 7.24 7.89
C LYS A 77 -2.01 8.37 8.80
N ARG A 78 -1.32 9.51 8.82
CA ARG A 78 -1.61 10.65 9.72
C ARG A 78 -2.37 11.79 9.04
N GLU A 79 -2.60 11.66 7.73
CA GLU A 79 -3.46 12.53 6.92
C GLU A 79 -4.81 11.83 6.78
#